data_AF-A0A2P8K6M2-F1
#
_entry.id   AF-A0A2P8K6M2-F1
#
_cell.length_a   1.000
_cell.length_b   1.000
_cell.length_c   1.000
_cell.angle_alpha   90.00
_cell.angle_beta   90.00
_cell.angle_gamma   90.00
#
_symmetry.space_group_name_H-M   'P 1'
#
loop_
_entity.id
_entity.type
_entity.pdbx_description
1 polymer ?
#
loop_
_entity_poly.entity_id
_entity_poly.type
_entity_poly.pdbx_seq_one_letter_code
_entity_poly.pdbx_strand_id
1 'polypeptide(L)'
;FSEQVNQIRNASPRLYNSQSNVYNALQEWLRAGGDTRTLRQFGIDAWQMQGVDNYGNVQFTGYYTPVVQARHTRQGEFQYPIYRMPPKRGKLPSRASIYAGALSDNYVLAYSNSLMDNFIMDVQGSGYIDFG
;
A
#
# COMPACT_ATOMS: atom_id res chain seq x y z
N PHE A 1 3.28 2.88 16.10
CA PHE A 1 4.66 3.33 15.86
C PHE A 1 5.69 2.22 16.10
N SER A 2 5.84 1.70 17.32
CA SER A 2 6.88 0.70 17.64
C SER A 2 6.85 -0.56 16.76
N GLU A 3 5.64 -1.04 16.43
CA GLU A 3 5.45 -2.15 15.49
C GLU A 3 6.03 -1.82 14.10
N GLN A 4 5.73 -0.63 13.55
CA GLN A 4 6.27 -0.18 12.27
C GLN A 4 7.80 -0.09 12.27
N VAL A 5 8.41 0.39 13.36
CA VAL A 5 9.88 0.42 13.50
C VAL A 5 10.45 -1.00 13.50
N ASN A 6 9.79 -1.96 14.14
CA ASN A 6 10.19 -3.37 14.11
C ASN A 6 10.07 -3.96 12.70
N GLN A 7 9.01 -3.62 11.95
CA GLN A 7 8.90 -4.03 10.54
C GLN A 7 10.06 -3.50 9.70
N ILE A 8 10.48 -2.23 9.89
CA ILE A 8 11.63 -1.66 9.19
C ILE A 8 12.93 -2.38 9.59
N ARG A 9 13.12 -2.65 10.89
CA ARG A 9 14.30 -3.38 11.40
C ARG A 9 14.46 -4.75 10.73
N ASN A 10 13.36 -5.48 10.58
CA ASN A 10 13.37 -6.84 10.04
C ASN A 10 13.42 -6.87 8.51
N ALA A 11 12.62 -6.02 7.84
CA ALA A 11 12.49 -6.03 6.38
C ALA A 11 13.56 -5.19 5.66
N SER A 12 14.13 -4.17 6.31
CA SER A 12 15.13 -3.28 5.72
C SER A 12 16.19 -2.84 6.74
N PRO A 13 17.12 -3.73 7.15
CA PRO A 13 18.13 -3.42 8.17
C PRO A 13 19.02 -2.22 7.83
N ARG A 14 19.33 -2.01 6.55
CA ARG A 14 20.14 -0.86 6.10
C ARG A 14 19.41 0.47 6.34
N LEU A 15 18.12 0.54 6.05
CA LEU A 15 17.29 1.71 6.34
C LEU A 15 17.11 1.91 7.84
N TYR A 16 16.93 0.80 8.58
CA TYR A 16 16.86 0.86 10.03
C TYR A 16 18.12 1.47 10.65
N ASN A 17 19.29 0.96 10.26
CA ASN A 17 20.56 1.41 10.82
C ASN A 17 20.83 2.89 10.53
N SER A 18 20.52 3.36 9.32
CA SER A 18 20.74 4.78 8.96
C SER A 18 19.85 5.76 9.71
N GLN A 19 18.70 5.30 10.24
CA GLN A 19 17.73 6.12 10.97
C GLN A 19 17.60 5.75 12.45
N SER A 20 18.39 4.79 12.94
CA SER A 20 18.27 4.20 14.27
C SER A 20 18.31 5.21 15.41
N ASN A 21 19.13 6.26 15.30
CA ASN A 21 19.20 7.34 16.29
C ASN A 21 17.84 8.05 16.46
N VAL A 22 17.16 8.37 15.36
CA VAL A 22 15.84 9.02 15.38
C VAL A 22 14.79 8.10 15.99
N TYR A 23 14.80 6.81 15.61
CA TYR A 23 13.83 5.84 16.15
C TYR A 23 14.01 5.63 17.65
N ASN A 24 15.26 5.53 18.13
CA ASN A 24 15.56 5.34 19.55
C ASN A 24 15.14 6.57 20.37
N ALA A 25 15.51 7.78 19.93
CA ALA A 25 15.11 9.02 20.61
C ALA A 25 13.58 9.15 20.72
N LEU A 26 12.85 8.87 19.63
CA LEU A 26 11.38 8.89 19.64
C LEU A 26 10.78 7.82 20.56
N GLN A 27 11.35 6.62 20.61
CA GLN A 27 10.89 5.57 21.51
C GLN A 27 11.12 5.92 22.99
N GLU A 28 12.26 6.51 23.33
CA GLU A 28 12.56 7.00 24.68
C GLU A 28 11.61 8.12 25.09
N TRP A 29 11.38 9.09 24.21
CA TRP A 29 10.42 10.17 24.44
C TRP A 29 8.98 9.65 24.64
N LEU A 30 8.52 8.72 23.81
CA LEU A 30 7.20 8.10 23.96
C LEU A 30 7.09 7.32 25.28
N ARG A 31 8.14 6.60 25.69
CA ARG A 31 8.17 5.88 26.97
C ARG A 31 8.15 6.81 28.18
N ALA A 32 8.70 8.02 28.04
CA ALA A 32 8.70 9.05 29.08
C ALA A 32 7.39 9.87 29.15
N GLY A 33 6.40 9.57 28.30
CA GLY A 33 5.07 10.17 28.36
C GLY A 33 4.62 10.89 27.08
N GLY A 34 5.52 11.11 26.11
CA GLY A 34 5.13 11.61 24.79
C GLY A 34 4.61 13.05 24.75
N ASP A 35 4.98 13.91 25.71
CA ASP A 35 4.60 15.32 25.68
C ASP A 35 5.43 16.08 24.63
N THR A 36 4.78 16.74 23.67
CA THR A 36 5.46 17.46 22.59
C THR A 36 6.33 18.61 23.10
N ARG A 37 6.08 19.11 24.32
CA ARG A 37 6.90 20.15 24.97
C ARG A 37 8.26 19.63 25.44
N THR A 38 8.44 18.32 25.55
CA THR A 38 9.67 17.70 26.08
C THR A 38 10.58 17.10 25.00
N LEU A 39 10.23 17.21 23.71
CA LEU A 39 11.01 16.66 22.58
C LEU A 39 12.52 16.99 22.64
N ARG A 40 12.86 18.24 22.97
CA ARG A 40 14.27 18.69 23.07
C ARG A 40 15.06 17.97 24.16
N GLN A 41 14.40 17.48 25.22
CA GLN A 41 15.06 16.72 26.29
C GLN A 41 15.60 15.38 25.79
N PHE A 42 15.07 14.88 24.67
CA PHE A 42 15.49 13.64 24.00
C PHE A 42 16.29 13.92 22.73
N GLY A 43 16.72 15.18 22.49
CA GLY A 43 17.48 15.55 21.30
C GLY A 43 16.67 15.50 19.99
N ILE A 44 15.34 15.64 20.06
CA ILE A 44 14.47 15.62 18.88
C ILE A 44 14.20 17.06 18.41
N ASP A 45 14.56 17.33 17.15
CA ASP A 45 14.21 18.58 16.47
C ASP A 45 12.89 18.43 15.70
N ALA A 46 11.99 19.41 15.87
CA ALA A 46 10.71 19.46 15.17
C ALA A 46 10.77 20.47 14.02
N TRP A 47 10.74 19.97 12.78
CA TRP A 47 10.75 20.77 11.56
C TRP A 47 9.32 20.86 10.99
N GLN A 48 8.65 22.00 11.17
CA GLN A 48 7.28 22.18 10.68
C GLN A 48 7.25 22.39 9.16
N MET A 49 6.39 21.64 8.48
CA MET A 49 6.19 21.76 7.03
C MET A 49 5.28 22.95 6.70
N GLN A 50 5.55 23.64 5.58
CA GLN A 50 4.80 24.86 5.18
C GLN A 50 3.37 24.59 4.68
N GLY A 51 3.04 23.37 4.24
CA GLY A 51 1.72 23.04 3.69
C GLY A 51 1.47 23.56 2.27
N VAL A 52 0.26 23.36 1.75
CA VAL A 52 -0.12 23.75 0.37
C VAL A 52 -0.39 25.24 0.21
N ASP A 53 -0.61 25.95 1.31
CA ASP A 53 -0.98 27.36 1.36
C ASP A 53 0.02 28.23 2.13
N ASN A 54 1.15 27.66 2.54
CA ASN A 54 2.18 28.30 3.38
C ASN A 54 1.73 28.64 4.83
N TYR A 55 0.57 28.16 5.29
CA TYR A 55 0.10 28.33 6.67
C TYR A 55 0.21 27.06 7.52
N GLY A 56 0.93 26.05 7.03
CA GLY A 56 1.12 24.76 7.70
C GLY A 56 0.04 23.72 7.37
N ASN A 57 -0.86 24.00 6.43
CA ASN A 57 -1.90 23.05 6.03
C ASN A 57 -1.35 22.00 5.06
N VAL A 58 -0.81 20.91 5.60
CA VAL A 58 -0.34 19.77 4.82
C VAL A 58 -1.53 18.98 4.27
N GLN A 59 -1.54 18.74 2.96
CA GLN A 59 -2.57 17.91 2.34
C GLN A 59 -2.36 16.44 2.73
N PHE A 60 -3.39 15.83 3.32
CA PHE A 60 -3.44 14.40 3.60
C PHE A 60 -4.44 13.72 2.67
N THR A 61 -4.00 12.65 2.01
CA THR A 61 -4.84 11.75 1.20
C THR A 61 -4.80 10.34 1.78
N GLY A 62 -5.83 9.53 1.52
CA GLY A 62 -5.93 8.17 2.02
C GLY A 62 -5.76 7.12 0.92
N TYR A 63 -5.15 5.99 1.27
CA TYR A 63 -5.14 4.76 0.49
C TYR A 63 -5.36 3.58 1.45
N TYR A 64 -5.86 2.46 0.95
CA TYR A 64 -6.05 1.24 1.72
C TYR A 64 -5.89 0.02 0.83
N THR A 65 -5.67 -1.15 1.43
CA THR A 65 -5.60 -2.41 0.68
C THR A 65 -7.00 -3.06 0.65
N PRO A 66 -7.72 -3.06 -0.49
CA PRO A 66 -9.05 -3.66 -0.57
C PRO A 66 -9.00 -5.17 -0.43
N VAL A 67 -10.08 -5.75 0.07
CA VAL A 67 -10.32 -7.20 0.05
C VAL A 67 -11.31 -7.49 -1.07
N VAL A 68 -10.90 -8.26 -2.07
CA VAL A 68 -11.72 -8.60 -3.24
C VAL A 68 -12.18 -10.05 -3.12
N GLN A 69 -13.48 -10.26 -3.15
CA GLN A 69 -14.08 -11.59 -3.17
C GLN A 69 -13.89 -12.22 -4.56
N ALA A 70 -13.32 -13.42 -4.61
CA ALA A 70 -13.02 -14.08 -5.87
C ALA A 70 -13.12 -15.61 -5.79
N ARG A 71 -13.08 -16.28 -6.96
CA ARG A 71 -13.04 -17.74 -7.09
C ARG A 71 -11.97 -18.16 -8.09
N HIS A 72 -11.47 -19.39 -7.97
CA HIS A 72 -10.47 -19.93 -8.91
C HIS A 72 -11.05 -20.20 -10.31
N THR A 73 -12.34 -20.49 -10.39
CA THR A 73 -13.06 -20.74 -11.64
C THR A 73 -14.22 -19.77 -11.80
N ARG A 74 -14.59 -19.46 -13.05
CA ARG A 74 -15.74 -18.61 -13.35
C ARG A 74 -17.02 -19.31 -12.88
N GLN A 75 -17.82 -18.63 -12.06
CA GLN A 75 -19.09 -19.17 -11.56
C GLN A 75 -19.98 -18.06 -11.01
N GLY A 76 -21.30 -18.14 -11.22
CA GLY A 76 -22.25 -17.16 -10.67
C GLY A 76 -21.86 -15.73 -11.01
N GLU A 77 -21.71 -14.87 -10.00
CA GLU A 77 -21.27 -13.47 -10.15
C GLU A 77 -19.76 -13.35 -10.39
N PHE A 78 -18.97 -14.37 -10.06
CA PHE A 78 -17.51 -14.39 -10.20
C PHE A 78 -17.08 -14.59 -11.66
N GLN A 79 -17.15 -13.50 -12.44
CA GLN A 79 -16.92 -13.52 -13.88
C GLN A 79 -15.72 -12.67 -14.31
N TYR A 80 -15.21 -11.79 -13.44
CA TYR A 80 -14.26 -10.75 -13.81
C TYR A 80 -12.81 -11.15 -13.47
N PRO A 81 -11.98 -11.48 -14.47
CA PRO A 81 -10.64 -12.00 -14.24
C PRO A 81 -9.69 -10.93 -13.67
N ILE A 82 -8.87 -11.35 -12.71
CA ILE A 82 -7.68 -10.66 -12.22
C ILE A 82 -6.48 -11.37 -12.82
N TYR A 83 -5.59 -10.64 -13.49
CA TYR A 83 -4.47 -11.23 -14.24
C TYR A 83 -3.14 -11.03 -13.53
N ARG A 84 -2.24 -12.02 -13.66
CA ARG A 84 -0.81 -11.81 -13.45
C ARG A 84 -0.19 -11.16 -14.69
N MET A 85 1.05 -10.70 -14.57
CA MET A 85 1.80 -10.11 -15.69
C MET A 85 1.97 -11.12 -16.85
N PRO A 86 1.44 -10.87 -18.06
CA PRO A 86 1.74 -11.66 -19.26
C PRO A 86 3.17 -11.41 -19.79
N PRO A 87 3.69 -12.28 -20.67
CA PRO A 87 4.99 -12.07 -21.30
C PRO A 87 5.02 -10.80 -22.14
N LYS A 88 6.11 -10.05 -22.06
CA LYS A 88 6.28 -8.79 -22.78
C LYS A 88 6.75 -9.05 -24.21
N ARG A 89 5.82 -9.32 -25.12
CA ARG A 89 6.07 -9.51 -26.57
C ARG A 89 5.92 -8.23 -27.40
N GLY A 90 5.84 -7.07 -26.76
CA GLY A 90 5.59 -5.78 -27.39
C GLY A 90 4.79 -4.85 -26.47
N LYS A 91 4.05 -3.91 -27.05
CA LYS A 91 3.09 -3.07 -26.31
C LYS A 91 1.99 -3.98 -25.73
N LEU A 92 1.73 -3.85 -24.44
CA LEU A 92 0.66 -4.59 -23.78
C LEU A 92 -0.72 -4.14 -24.29
N PRO A 93 -1.71 -5.06 -24.34
CA PRO A 93 -3.06 -4.73 -24.77
C PRO A 93 -3.70 -3.67 -23.87
N SER A 94 -4.64 -2.91 -24.44
CA SER A 94 -5.42 -1.92 -23.68
C SER A 94 -6.40 -2.61 -22.72
N ARG A 95 -6.90 -1.89 -21.70
CA ARG A 95 -7.94 -2.40 -20.78
C ARG A 95 -9.16 -2.93 -21.53
N ALA A 96 -9.65 -2.19 -22.52
CA ALA A 96 -10.79 -2.60 -23.35
C ALA A 96 -10.50 -3.88 -24.14
N SER A 97 -9.28 -4.01 -24.69
CA SER A 97 -8.87 -5.23 -25.39
C SER A 97 -8.76 -6.43 -24.44
N ILE A 98 -8.27 -6.23 -23.22
CA ILE A 98 -8.20 -7.28 -22.19
C ILE A 98 -9.61 -7.76 -21.82
N TYR A 99 -10.56 -6.83 -21.63
CA TYR A 99 -11.97 -7.18 -21.39
C TYR A 99 -12.60 -7.93 -22.55
N ALA A 100 -12.17 -7.67 -23.78
CA ALA A 100 -12.58 -8.41 -24.98
C ALA A 100 -11.81 -9.74 -25.18
N GLY A 101 -10.99 -10.19 -24.23
CA GLY A 101 -10.31 -11.48 -24.27
C GLY A 101 -8.92 -11.48 -24.93
N ALA A 102 -8.23 -10.34 -24.98
CA ALA A 102 -6.88 -10.27 -25.57
C ALA A 102 -5.80 -11.05 -24.79
N LEU A 103 -6.09 -11.54 -23.58
CA LEU A 103 -5.19 -12.36 -22.77
C LEU A 103 -5.74 -13.77 -22.61
N SER A 104 -4.84 -14.76 -22.70
CA SER A 104 -5.16 -16.16 -22.40
C SER A 104 -5.58 -16.34 -20.94
N ASP A 105 -6.53 -17.25 -20.71
CA ASP A 105 -6.97 -17.63 -19.36
C ASP A 105 -5.85 -18.21 -18.48
N ASN A 106 -4.75 -18.68 -19.07
CA ASN A 106 -3.54 -19.12 -18.33
C ASN A 106 -2.87 -18.00 -17.51
N TYR A 107 -3.26 -16.74 -17.72
CA TYR A 107 -2.79 -15.59 -16.96
C TYR A 107 -3.77 -15.16 -15.86
N VAL A 108 -4.95 -15.78 -15.76
CA VAL A 108 -5.91 -15.45 -14.71
C VAL A 108 -5.43 -16.04 -13.37
N LEU A 109 -5.43 -15.19 -12.35
CA LEU A 109 -5.17 -15.54 -10.96
C LEU A 109 -6.47 -15.89 -10.22
N ALA A 110 -7.53 -15.13 -10.47
CA ALA A 110 -8.84 -15.29 -9.83
C ALA A 110 -9.94 -14.63 -10.66
N TYR A 111 -11.20 -14.98 -10.39
CA TYR A 111 -12.39 -14.33 -10.92
C TYR A 111 -13.12 -13.62 -9.80
N SER A 112 -13.16 -12.29 -9.82
CA SER A 112 -13.92 -11.51 -8.85
C SER A 112 -15.37 -11.33 -9.28
N ASN A 113 -16.20 -10.89 -8.34
CA ASN A 113 -17.61 -10.56 -8.56
C ASN A 113 -17.86 -9.07 -8.87
N SER A 114 -16.82 -8.22 -8.89
CA SER A 114 -16.96 -6.78 -9.16
C SER A 114 -15.84 -6.27 -10.05
N LEU A 115 -16.20 -5.74 -11.22
CA LEU A 115 -15.26 -5.05 -12.10
C LEU A 115 -14.76 -3.73 -11.49
N MET A 116 -15.59 -3.10 -10.64
CA MET A 116 -15.23 -1.88 -9.93
C MET A 116 -14.18 -2.17 -8.86
N ASP A 117 -14.29 -3.28 -8.14
CA ASP A 117 -13.32 -3.66 -7.11
C ASP A 117 -11.97 -3.98 -7.74
N ASN A 118 -11.98 -4.62 -8.92
CA ASN A 118 -10.75 -4.80 -9.71
C ASN A 118 -10.15 -3.44 -10.10
N PHE A 119 -10.97 -2.48 -10.54
CA PHE A 119 -10.49 -1.14 -10.88
C PHE A 119 -9.92 -0.40 -9.67
N ILE A 120 -10.61 -0.44 -8.53
CA ILE A 120 -10.11 0.17 -7.29
C ILE A 120 -8.79 -0.49 -6.89
N MET A 121 -8.70 -1.82 -6.93
CA MET A 121 -7.46 -2.55 -6.67
C MET A 121 -6.33 -2.16 -7.64
N ASP A 122 -6.64 -1.96 -8.93
CA ASP A 122 -5.67 -1.46 -9.91
C ASP A 122 -5.14 -0.06 -9.51
N VAL A 123 -6.02 0.84 -9.07
CA VAL A 123 -5.67 2.20 -8.65
C VAL A 123 -4.90 2.22 -7.32
N GLN A 124 -5.27 1.38 -6.36
CA GLN A 124 -4.54 1.23 -5.09
C GLN A 124 -3.18 0.54 -5.29
N GLY A 125 -3.01 -0.21 -6.39
CA GLY A 125 -1.78 -0.90 -6.77
C GLY A 125 -1.57 -2.26 -6.08
N SER A 126 -2.43 -2.63 -5.13
CA SER A 126 -2.43 -3.93 -4.45
C SER A 126 -3.79 -4.21 -3.82
N GLY A 127 -4.06 -5.48 -3.50
CA GLY A 127 -5.28 -5.93 -2.82
C GLY A 127 -5.10 -7.34 -2.23
N TYR A 128 -5.92 -7.68 -1.25
CA TYR A 128 -6.06 -9.05 -0.76
C TYR A 128 -7.19 -9.74 -1.52
N ILE A 129 -6.97 -11.00 -1.89
CA ILE A 129 -8.01 -11.83 -2.48
C ILE A 129 -8.57 -12.74 -1.40
N ASP A 130 -9.89 -12.71 -1.23
CA ASP A 130 -10.63 -13.66 -0.39
C ASP A 130 -11.36 -14.66 -1.29
N PHE A 131 -11.04 -15.95 -1.14
CA PHE A 131 -11.62 -17.02 -1.93
C PHE A 131 -12.90 -17.63 -1.33
N GLY A 132 -13.36 -17.13 -0.18
CA GLY A 132 -14.50 -17.66 0.58
C GLY A 132 -14.07 -18.67 1.64
#